data_AF-A0A495BLZ0-F1
#
_entry.id   AF-A0A495BLZ0-F1
#
_cell.length_a   1.000
_cell.length_b   1.000
_cell.length_c   1.000
_cell.angle_alpha   90.00
_cell.angle_beta   90.00
_cell.angle_gamma   90.00
#
_symmetry.space_group_name_H-M   'P 1'
#
loop_
_entity.id
_entity.type
_entity.pdbx_description
1 polymer ?
#
loop_
_entity_poly.entity_id
_entity_poly.type
_entity_poly.pdbx_seq_one_letter_code
_entity_poly.pdbx_strand_id
1 'polypeptide(L)' 'MNGWGDAVQYRLLTTAAGEQFSVPEYILRVEGAGAGGWQLRYGEWTDYADVAGDAAGALALAIEEMAARIEYRGK' A
#
# COMPACT_ATOMS: atom_id res chain seq x y z
N MET A 1 3.45 12.15 -27.81
CA MET A 1 3.63 11.88 -26.37
C MET A 1 2.32 11.30 -25.89
N ASN A 2 2.18 9.97 -25.86
CA ASN A 2 0.91 9.32 -25.54
C ASN A 2 0.86 9.10 -24.03
N GLY A 3 0.20 10.03 -23.33
CA GLY A 3 0.07 10.04 -21.87
C GLY A 3 -0.96 9.04 -21.36
N TRP A 4 -0.61 7.76 -21.36
CA TRP A 4 -1.22 6.78 -20.47
C TRP A 4 -0.36 6.69 -19.21
N GLY A 5 -0.44 7.72 -18.37
CA GLY A 5 -0.06 7.54 -16.97
C GLY A 5 -1.24 6.82 -16.32
N ASP A 6 -1.12 5.52 -16.06
CA ASP A 6 -2.13 4.78 -15.31
C ASP A 6 -2.31 5.48 -13.96
N ALA A 7 -3.42 6.20 -13.81
CA ALA A 7 -3.75 6.85 -12.55
C ALA A 7 -3.99 5.74 -11.53
N VAL A 8 -3.24 5.77 -10.43
CA VAL A 8 -3.36 4.79 -9.34
C VAL A 8 -4.82 4.73 -8.87
N GLN A 9 -5.43 3.55 -8.99
CA GLN A 9 -6.79 3.32 -8.51
C GLN A 9 -6.78 3.03 -7.01
N TYR A 10 -7.79 3.54 -6.32
CA TYR A 10 -8.01 3.29 -4.90
C TYR A 10 -9.24 2.42 -4.70
N ARG A 11 -9.16 1.49 -3.75
CA ARG A 11 -10.28 0.66 -3.31
C ARG A 11 -10.45 0.78 -1.80
N LEU A 12 -11.69 0.65 -1.34
CA LEU A 12 -11.98 0.52 0.07
C LEU A 12 -11.68 -0.92 0.52
N LEU A 13 -10.96 -1.06 1.63
CA LEU A 13 -10.64 -2.32 2.26
C LEU A 13 -10.98 -2.25 3.74
N THR A 14 -11.66 -3.29 4.24
CA THR A 14 -11.93 -3.47 5.68
C THR A 14 -10.97 -4.51 6.23
N THR A 15 -10.22 -4.18 7.27
CA THR A 15 -9.28 -5.10 7.94
C THR A 15 -10.02 -6.13 8.78
N ALA A 16 -9.31 -7.15 9.25
CA ALA A 16 -9.87 -8.13 10.19
C ALA A 16 -10.33 -7.49 11.51
N ALA A 17 -9.73 -6.35 11.90
CA ALA A 17 -10.12 -5.56 13.07
C ALA A 17 -11.37 -4.67 12.83
N GLY A 18 -11.89 -4.62 11.60
CA GLY A 18 -13.06 -3.82 11.23
C GLY A 18 -12.75 -2.39 10.81
N GLU A 19 -11.47 -2.01 10.73
CA GLU A 19 -11.05 -0.68 10.28
C GLU A 19 -11.14 -0.57 8.76
N GLN A 20 -11.52 0.60 8.26
CA GLN A 20 -11.70 0.83 6.83
C GLN A 20 -10.63 1.78 6.29
N PHE A 21 -9.96 1.36 5.21
CA PHE A 21 -8.89 2.12 4.55
C PHE A 21 -9.19 2.31 3.07
N SER A 22 -8.78 3.47 2.53
CA SER A 22 -8.67 3.69 1.09
C SER A 22 -7.26 3.27 0.67
N VAL A 23 -7.15 2.20 -0.10
CA VAL A 23 -5.89 1.51 -0.39
C VAL A 23 -5.61 1.55 -1.90
N PRO A 24 -4.41 1.97 -2.32
CA PRO A 24 -3.99 1.84 -3.72
C PRO A 24 -4.03 0.41 -4.24
N GLU A 25 -4.25 0.25 -5.54
CA GLU A 25 -4.29 -1.05 -6.22
C GLU A 25 -3.01 -1.88 -6.04
N TYR A 26 -1.85 -1.22 -5.92
CA TYR A 26 -0.55 -1.88 -5.74
C TYR A 26 -0.21 -2.23 -4.29
N ILE A 27 -1.05 -1.88 -3.33
CA ILE A 27 -0.85 -2.19 -1.91
C ILE A 27 -1.88 -3.22 -1.47
N LEU A 28 -1.42 -4.28 -0.84
CA LEU A 28 -2.28 -5.33 -0.28
C LEU A 28 -2.19 -5.36 1.23
N ARG A 29 -3.33 -5.60 1.88
CA ARG A 29 -3.37 -5.93 3.30
C ARG A 29 -2.85 -7.35 3.50
N VAL A 30 -1.96 -7.54 4.46
CA VAL A 30 -1.50 -8.84 4.92
C VAL A 30 -2.01 -9.02 6.35
N GLU A 31 -2.94 -9.94 6.52
CA GLU A 31 -3.40 -10.38 7.83
C GLU A 31 -2.74 -11.73 8.14
N GLY A 32 -2.23 -11.91 9.35
CA GLY A 32 -1.57 -13.14 9.77
C GLY A 32 -1.69 -13.37 11.28
N ALA A 33 -1.18 -14.50 11.77
CA ALA A 33 -1.17 -14.81 13.20
C ALA A 33 -0.25 -13.90 14.05
N GLY A 34 0.55 -13.03 13.39
CA GLY A 34 1.36 -11.98 14.01
C GLY A 34 0.75 -10.58 13.83
N ALA A 35 1.56 -9.54 14.01
CA ALA A 35 1.14 -8.18 13.65
C ALA A 35 0.83 -8.12 12.15
N GLY A 36 -0.33 -7.59 11.78
CA GLY A 36 -0.69 -7.36 10.38
C GLY A 36 0.22 -6.33 9.72
N GLY A 37 0.02 -6.11 8.43
CA GLY A 37 0.78 -5.12 7.69
C GLY A 37 0.24 -4.85 6.29
N TRP A 38 0.98 -4.04 5.55
CA TRP A 38 0.73 -3.72 4.16
C TRP A 38 1.91 -4.14 3.31
N GLN A 39 1.63 -4.69 2.14
CA GLN A 39 2.65 -5.10 1.18
C GLN A 39 2.51 -4.26 -0.08
N LEU A 40 3.57 -3.52 -0.42
CA LEU A 40 3.70 -2.83 -1.69
C LEU A 40 4.17 -3.80 -2.77
N ARG A 41 3.41 -3.89 -3.87
CA ARG A 41 3.65 -4.78 -5.01
C ARG A 41 3.95 -4.04 -6.32
N TYR A 42 4.42 -2.80 -6.22
CA TYR A 42 4.90 -2.04 -7.37
C TYR A 42 6.43 -2.06 -7.43
N GLY A 43 6.98 -2.76 -8.43
CA GLY A 43 8.42 -3.04 -8.51
C GLY A 43 8.84 -4.15 -7.55
N GLU A 44 9.83 -3.89 -6.69
CA GLU A 44 10.29 -4.83 -5.67
C GLU A 44 9.22 -4.99 -4.57
N TRP A 45 9.07 -6.19 -4.01
CA TRP A 45 8.11 -6.36 -2.93
C TRP A 45 8.66 -5.78 -1.62
N THR A 46 7.82 -5.06 -0.88
CA THR A 46 8.22 -4.41 0.38
C THR A 46 7.08 -4.48 1.38
N ASP A 47 7.39 -4.96 2.58
CA ASP A 47 6.44 -5.16 3.66
C ASP A 47 6.55 -4.03 4.69
N TYR A 48 5.40 -3.54 5.14
CA TYR A 48 5.22 -2.49 6.15
C TYR A 48 4.35 -3.05 7.28
N ALA A 49 4.97 -3.38 8.42
CA ALA A 49 4.25 -3.95 9.55
C ALA A 49 3.48 -2.89 10.35
N ASP A 50 2.35 -3.28 10.94
CA ASP A 50 1.56 -2.46 11.87
C ASP A 50 2.28 -2.35 13.22
N VAL A 51 3.36 -1.57 13.27
CA VAL A 51 4.13 -1.37 14.50
C VAL A 51 3.20 -0.79 15.57
N ALA A 52 3.12 -1.45 16.72
CA ALA A 52 2.21 -1.11 17.81
C ALA A 52 0.71 -1.06 17.42
N GLY A 53 0.32 -1.79 16.36
CA GLY A 53 -1.06 -1.82 15.86
C GLY A 53 -1.43 -0.63 14.97
N ASP A 54 -0.46 0.20 14.56
CA ASP A 54 -0.71 1.36 13.70
C ASP A 54 -0.78 0.97 12.21
N ALA A 55 -1.93 0.42 11.81
CA ALA A 55 -2.18 0.07 10.42
C ALA A 55 -2.25 1.30 9.50
N ALA A 56 -2.70 2.46 10.00
CA ALA A 56 -2.76 3.68 9.22
C ALA A 56 -1.36 4.23 8.89
N GLY A 57 -0.46 4.26 9.88
CA GLY A 57 0.94 4.67 9.70
C GLY A 57 1.70 3.74 8.76
N ALA A 58 1.51 2.41 8.90
CA ALA A 58 2.10 1.44 7.99
C ALA A 58 1.61 1.61 6.53
N LEU A 59 0.31 1.90 6.35
CA LEU A 59 -0.25 2.20 5.03
C LEU A 59 0.33 3.48 4.44
N ALA A 60 0.48 4.55 5.24
CA ALA A 60 1.05 5.82 4.79
C ALA A 60 2.47 5.63 4.23
N LEU A 61 3.32 4.90 4.93
CA LEU A 61 4.68 4.57 4.46
C LEU A 61 4.68 3.79 3.14
N ALA A 62 3.77 2.83 3.00
CA ALA A 62 3.63 2.06 1.76
C ALA A 62 3.19 2.95 0.58
N ILE A 63 2.29 3.92 0.83
CA ILE A 63 1.83 4.89 -0.18
C ILE A 63 2.97 5.85 -0.58
N GLU A 64 3.75 6.34 0.39
CA GLU A 64 4.89 7.23 0.13
C GLU A 64 5.93 6.55 -0.77
N GLU A 65 6.34 5.32 -0.44
CA GLU A 65 7.29 4.56 -1.27
C GLU A 65 6.70 4.23 -2.65
N MET A 66 5.41 3.89 -2.73
CA MET A 66 4.74 3.67 -4.01
C MET A 66 4.81 4.92 -4.90
N ALA A 67 4.47 6.08 -4.35
CA ALA A 67 4.51 7.36 -5.07
C ALA A 67 5.93 7.67 -5.55
N ALA A 68 6.94 7.48 -4.68
CA ALA A 68 8.35 7.63 -5.06
C ALA A 68 8.74 6.68 -6.19
N ARG A 69 8.31 5.42 -6.17
CA ARG A 69 8.63 4.47 -7.26
C ARG A 69 7.96 4.83 -8.57
N ILE A 70 6.73 5.32 -8.55
CA ILE A 70 6.04 5.77 -9.77
C ILE A 70 6.77 6.99 -10.34
N GLU A 71 7.13 7.96 -9.50
CA GLU A 71 7.82 9.19 -9.91
C GLU A 71 9.23 8.92 -10.45
N TYR A 72 10.03 8.11 -9.73
CA TYR A 72 11.46 7.94 -10.03
C TYR A 72 11.79 6.69 -10.85
N ARG A 73 10.91 5.68 -10.90
CA ARG A 73 11.14 4.41 -11.63
C ARG A 73 10.16 4.17 -12.78
N GLY A 74 9.30 5.13 -13.11
CA GLY A 74 8.37 5.06 -14.24
C GLY A 74 9.09 4.73 -15.55
N LYS A 75 9.10 3.45 -15.93
CA LYS A 75 9.50 2.94 -17.25
C LYS A 75 8.32 2.99 -18.20
#